data_AF-A0A2S6IKI0-F1
#
_entry.id   AF-A0A2S6IKI0-F1
#
_cell.length_a   1.000
_cell.length_b   1.000
_cell.length_c   1.000
_cell.angle_alpha   90.00
_cell.angle_beta   90.00
_cell.angle_gamma   90.00
#
_symmetry.space_group_name_H-M   'P 1'
#
loop_
_entity.id
_entity.type
_entity.pdbx_description
1 polymer ?
#
loop_
_entity_poly.entity_id
_entity_poly.type
_entity_poly.pdbx_seq_one_letter_code
_entity_poly.pdbx_strand_id
1 'polypeptide(L)'
;MRTRTWRRRGAAAVSLATAAVVSVPAAASGSRAASAPESPVPPGCSVQGAIADRWYRLDGAIGVLGRPVTCELATPSRHGRFTHFERGSIYWSPGTGAWEVRGLIRERWAGMGWETSWLGFPVTGEQPTRTRPGAFQAFEGGSVFWCPGVGAHAVRGAIRDAWASAGGETGLLGCPTTSETALPRGAFTHFEGGSVYWSPATGAHLVRGAIRDAWARHGWEAGVLGYPVSDEYDLPSGRRSDFEGGYVTWSPGGGAIVVPRRAGLGF
;
A
#
# COMPACT_ATOMS: atom_id res chain seq x y z
N MET A 1 -60.76 -27.14 68.89
CA MET A 1 -60.77 -26.73 70.31
C MET A 1 -59.47 -25.98 70.61
N ARG A 2 -59.58 -24.77 71.19
CA ARG A 2 -58.58 -24.02 71.99
C ARG A 2 -57.36 -23.35 71.32
N THR A 3 -57.48 -22.03 71.28
CA THR A 3 -56.52 -20.92 71.41
C THR A 3 -55.13 -21.18 72.00
N ARG A 4 -54.12 -20.42 71.55
CA ARG A 4 -53.35 -19.50 72.43
C ARG A 4 -52.45 -18.52 71.68
N THR A 5 -52.62 -17.26 72.05
CA THR A 5 -51.84 -16.05 71.76
C THR A 5 -50.50 -16.04 72.50
N TRP A 6 -49.49 -15.33 71.98
CA TRP A 6 -48.42 -14.75 72.78
C TRP A 6 -48.00 -13.35 72.31
N ARG A 7 -47.53 -12.57 73.29
CA ARG A 7 -47.54 -11.11 73.42
C ARG A 7 -46.32 -10.39 72.84
N ARG A 8 -46.55 -9.11 72.56
CA ARG A 8 -45.63 -7.98 72.28
C ARG A 8 -44.57 -7.74 73.37
N ARG A 9 -43.41 -7.19 72.99
CA ARG A 9 -42.96 -5.78 73.25
C ARG A 9 -41.45 -5.61 73.00
N GLY A 10 -41.07 -4.44 72.48
CA GLY A 10 -39.69 -3.93 72.51
C GLY A 10 -39.39 -2.95 71.37
N ALA A 11 -39.79 -1.68 71.50
CA ALA A 11 -39.37 -0.60 70.63
C ALA A 11 -38.19 0.14 71.28
N ALA A 12 -37.10 0.35 70.52
CA ALA A 12 -35.97 1.19 70.92
C ALA A 12 -35.88 2.40 69.99
N ALA A 13 -35.78 3.57 70.61
CA ALA A 13 -35.66 4.87 69.96
C ALA A 13 -34.27 5.08 69.35
N VAL A 14 -34.20 5.63 68.15
CA VAL A 14 -32.97 6.15 67.55
C VAL A 14 -33.07 7.67 67.55
N SER A 15 -32.15 8.32 68.26
CA SER A 15 -32.06 9.77 68.37
C SER A 15 -31.45 10.37 67.10
N LEU A 16 -32.09 11.41 66.57
CA LEU A 16 -31.63 12.20 65.43
C LEU A 16 -30.53 13.16 65.89
N ALA A 17 -29.33 13.02 65.33
CA ALA A 17 -28.28 14.02 65.45
C ALA A 17 -28.52 15.12 64.41
N THR A 18 -28.63 16.37 64.88
CA THR A 18 -28.71 17.58 64.05
C THR A 18 -27.34 17.87 63.43
N ALA A 19 -27.25 17.83 62.10
CA ALA A 19 -26.08 18.28 61.36
C ALA A 19 -26.12 19.82 61.22
N ALA A 20 -25.06 20.49 61.68
CA ALA A 20 -24.86 21.92 61.49
C ALA A 20 -24.59 22.23 60.00
N VAL A 21 -25.32 23.21 59.46
CA VAL A 21 -25.14 23.70 58.09
C VAL A 21 -23.98 24.70 58.09
N VAL A 22 -22.85 24.30 57.53
CA VAL A 22 -21.75 25.24 57.24
C VAL A 22 -22.02 25.85 55.87
N SER A 23 -22.31 27.16 55.84
CA SER A 23 -22.42 27.92 54.60
C SER A 23 -21.03 28.10 53.98
N VAL A 24 -20.80 27.45 52.84
CA VAL A 24 -19.60 27.64 52.01
C VAL A 24 -19.83 28.87 51.13
N PRO A 25 -18.90 29.85 51.05
CA PRO A 25 -19.07 30.97 50.14
C PRO A 25 -18.95 30.46 48.69
N ALA A 26 -19.88 30.87 47.83
CA ALA A 26 -19.82 30.58 46.41
C ALA A 26 -18.60 31.29 45.81
N ALA A 27 -17.58 30.52 45.43
CA ALA A 27 -16.52 31.03 44.58
C ALA A 27 -17.15 31.44 43.24
N ALA A 28 -16.97 32.70 42.85
CA ALA A 28 -17.37 33.18 41.55
C ALA A 28 -16.63 32.38 40.48
N SER A 29 -17.35 31.50 39.78
CA SER A 29 -16.87 30.78 38.61
C SER A 29 -16.57 31.78 37.51
N GLY A 30 -15.33 32.26 37.45
CA GLY A 30 -14.81 32.93 36.27
C GLY A 30 -14.90 31.95 35.09
N SER A 31 -15.87 32.16 34.21
CA SER A 31 -15.91 31.55 32.89
C SER A 31 -14.63 31.95 32.16
N ARG A 32 -13.62 31.07 32.19
CA ARG A 32 -12.52 31.16 31.24
C ARG A 32 -13.15 30.77 29.91
N ALA A 33 -13.45 31.76 29.07
CA ALA A 33 -13.81 31.52 27.69
C ALA A 33 -12.80 30.52 27.14
N ALA A 34 -13.27 29.34 26.72
CA ALA A 34 -12.43 28.40 26.02
C ALA A 34 -11.84 29.17 24.83
N SER A 35 -10.52 29.34 24.83
CA SER A 35 -9.81 29.91 23.69
C SER A 35 -10.26 29.16 22.45
N ALA A 36 -10.64 29.90 21.39
CA ALA A 36 -11.01 29.30 20.12
C ALA A 36 -9.97 28.24 19.73
N PRO A 37 -10.40 27.06 19.21
CA PRO A 37 -9.45 26.01 18.87
C PRO A 37 -8.38 26.58 17.95
N GLU A 38 -7.12 26.39 18.33
CA GLU A 38 -5.96 26.84 17.57
C GLU A 38 -6.06 26.30 16.14
N SER A 39 -5.93 27.20 15.15
CA SER A 39 -6.12 26.88 13.74
C SER A 39 -5.34 25.61 13.39
N PRO A 40 -5.97 24.60 12.75
CA PRO A 40 -5.33 23.32 12.53
C PRO A 40 -4.14 23.40 11.56
N VAL A 41 -4.01 24.53 10.86
CA VAL A 41 -2.95 24.86 9.90
C VAL A 41 -1.82 25.65 10.57
N PRO A 42 -0.53 25.41 10.25
CA PRO A 42 0.57 26.20 10.81
C PRO A 42 0.33 27.71 10.65
N PRO A 43 0.73 28.54 11.64
CA PRO A 43 0.54 29.98 11.56
C PRO A 43 1.13 30.57 10.28
N GLY A 44 0.33 31.38 9.56
CA GLY A 44 0.74 31.98 8.28
C GLY A 44 0.63 31.05 7.06
N CYS A 45 0.24 29.79 7.25
CA CYS A 45 -0.03 28.86 6.16
C CYS A 45 -1.52 28.78 5.82
N SER A 46 -1.80 28.50 4.55
CA SER A 46 -3.13 28.14 4.06
C SER A 46 -3.09 26.77 3.39
N VAL A 47 -4.08 25.94 3.71
CA VAL A 47 -4.46 24.76 2.92
C VAL A 47 -5.83 25.09 2.35
N GLN A 48 -5.97 25.10 1.02
CA GLN A 48 -7.17 25.63 0.37
C GLN A 48 -7.61 24.78 -0.82
N GLY A 49 -8.74 25.16 -1.41
CA GLY A 49 -9.30 24.52 -2.60
C GLY A 49 -9.40 23.01 -2.49
N ALA A 50 -9.07 22.32 -3.59
CA ALA A 50 -9.24 20.88 -3.71
C ALA A 50 -8.43 20.07 -2.67
N ILE A 51 -7.28 20.58 -2.23
CA ILE A 51 -6.48 19.92 -1.18
C ILE A 51 -7.20 20.01 0.16
N ALA A 52 -7.71 21.19 0.54
CA ALA A 52 -8.51 21.35 1.75
C ALA A 52 -9.79 20.52 1.69
N ASP A 53 -10.50 20.52 0.56
CA ASP A 53 -11.72 19.74 0.38
C ASP A 53 -11.46 18.23 0.53
N ARG A 54 -10.32 17.74 0.05
CA ARG A 54 -9.93 16.34 0.24
C ARG A 54 -9.57 16.06 1.70
N TRP A 55 -8.83 16.95 2.35
CA TRP A 55 -8.45 16.78 3.75
C TRP A 55 -9.66 16.77 4.69
N TYR A 56 -10.64 17.67 4.50
CA TYR A 56 -11.87 17.68 5.29
C TYR A 56 -12.77 16.47 5.03
N ARG A 57 -12.78 15.91 3.81
CA ARG A 57 -13.45 14.62 3.54
C ARG A 57 -12.80 13.44 4.25
N LEU A 58 -11.59 13.61 4.74
CA LEU A 58 -10.83 12.62 5.51
C LEU A 58 -10.78 13.00 6.99
N ASP A 59 -11.82 13.66 7.51
CA ASP A 59 -11.97 14.12 8.91
C ASP A 59 -10.90 15.12 9.40
N GLY A 60 -10.21 15.80 8.47
CA GLY A 60 -9.29 16.88 8.78
C GLY A 60 -8.21 16.50 9.81
N ALA A 61 -8.06 17.34 10.84
CA ALA A 61 -7.00 17.20 11.84
C ALA A 61 -7.12 15.94 12.72
N ILE A 62 -8.34 15.41 12.91
CA ILE A 62 -8.57 14.19 13.70
C ILE A 62 -8.53 12.92 12.85
N GLY A 63 -8.54 13.08 11.53
CA GLY A 63 -8.60 11.97 10.60
C GLY A 63 -7.26 11.32 10.29
N VAL A 64 -7.26 10.53 9.22
CA VAL A 64 -6.15 9.63 8.87
C VAL A 64 -4.84 10.37 8.58
N LEU A 65 -4.91 11.62 8.11
CA LEU A 65 -3.74 12.43 7.76
C LEU A 65 -3.19 13.29 8.91
N GLY A 66 -4.04 13.69 9.85
CA GLY A 66 -3.67 14.62 10.92
C GLY A 66 -3.58 16.07 10.46
N ARG A 67 -2.87 16.89 11.24
CA ARG A 67 -2.69 18.32 10.92
C ARG A 67 -1.72 18.50 9.74
N PRO A 68 -1.90 19.52 8.89
CA PRO A 68 -0.89 19.91 7.93
C PRO A 68 0.38 20.38 8.64
N VAL A 69 1.54 19.99 8.10
CA VAL A 69 2.87 20.37 8.61
C VAL A 69 3.57 21.35 7.67
N THR A 70 3.03 21.55 6.46
CA THR A 70 3.48 22.59 5.52
C THR A 70 2.30 23.48 5.12
N CYS A 71 2.60 24.64 4.55
CA CYS A 71 1.64 25.34 3.70
C CYS A 71 1.29 24.48 2.47
N GLU A 72 0.29 24.90 1.70
CA GLU A 72 0.13 24.44 0.32
C GLU A 72 1.24 25.00 -0.57
N LEU A 73 2.02 24.12 -1.18
CA LEU A 73 3.21 24.44 -1.97
C LEU A 73 3.02 24.03 -3.43
N ALA A 74 3.73 24.68 -4.34
CA ALA A 74 3.84 24.23 -5.73
C ALA A 74 4.81 23.05 -5.85
N THR A 75 4.46 22.08 -6.71
CA THR A 75 5.41 21.02 -7.09
C THR A 75 6.57 21.61 -7.91
N PRO A 76 7.82 21.13 -7.76
CA PRO A 76 8.99 21.81 -8.32
C PRO A 76 9.07 21.85 -9.85
N SER A 77 8.59 20.82 -10.54
CA SER A 77 8.82 20.64 -11.99
C SER A 77 7.58 20.34 -12.81
N ARG A 78 6.42 20.13 -12.15
CA ARG A 78 5.14 19.87 -12.81
C ARG A 78 4.08 20.84 -12.31
N HIS A 79 3.04 21.06 -13.11
CA HIS A 79 1.93 21.91 -12.71
C HIS A 79 1.04 21.18 -11.69
N GLY A 80 1.32 21.40 -10.41
CA GLY A 80 0.60 20.80 -9.30
C GLY A 80 0.82 21.56 -7.99
N ARG A 81 0.09 21.13 -6.97
CA ARG A 81 0.17 21.64 -5.60
C ARG A 81 0.22 20.47 -4.64
N PHE A 82 0.83 20.66 -3.48
CA PHE A 82 0.80 19.66 -2.43
C PHE A 82 0.85 20.27 -1.04
N THR A 83 0.37 19.50 -0.08
CA THR A 83 0.55 19.76 1.35
C THR A 83 1.00 18.48 2.02
N HIS A 84 2.01 18.56 2.88
CA HIS A 84 2.37 17.48 3.78
C HIS A 84 1.56 17.59 5.08
N PHE A 85 1.14 16.43 5.59
CA PHE A 85 0.43 16.27 6.85
C PHE A 85 1.24 15.34 7.75
N GLU A 86 0.94 15.33 9.05
CA GLU A 86 1.62 14.49 10.05
C GLU A 86 1.78 13.03 9.61
N ARG A 87 0.75 12.46 8.96
CA ARG A 87 0.69 11.03 8.60
C ARG A 87 0.53 10.78 7.10
N GLY A 88 0.74 11.79 6.26
CA GLY A 88 0.62 11.61 4.81
C GLY A 88 0.85 12.89 4.01
N SER A 89 0.39 12.89 2.76
CA SER A 89 0.44 14.07 1.90
C SER A 89 -0.74 14.06 0.97
N ILE A 90 -1.24 15.23 0.61
CA ILE A 90 -2.20 15.37 -0.47
C ILE A 90 -1.52 16.10 -1.60
N TYR A 91 -1.57 15.51 -2.79
CA TYR A 91 -1.09 16.12 -4.03
C TYR A 91 -2.27 16.39 -4.94
N TRP A 92 -2.23 17.51 -5.64
CA TRP A 92 -3.21 17.94 -6.61
C TRP A 92 -2.52 18.27 -7.94
N SER A 93 -3.16 17.86 -9.05
CA SER A 93 -2.89 18.38 -10.38
C SER A 93 -4.20 18.65 -11.12
N PRO A 94 -4.22 19.47 -12.19
CA PRO A 94 -5.42 19.68 -12.98
C PRO A 94 -5.96 18.39 -13.63
N GLY A 95 -5.07 17.46 -13.97
CA GLY A 95 -5.44 16.21 -14.66
C GLY A 95 -5.93 15.12 -13.72
N THR A 96 -5.49 15.13 -12.46
CA THR A 96 -5.77 14.03 -11.52
C THR A 96 -6.69 14.42 -10.36
N GLY A 97 -6.79 15.72 -10.04
CA GLY A 97 -7.45 16.17 -8.81
C GLY A 97 -6.59 15.94 -7.56
N ALA A 98 -7.18 16.15 -6.38
CA ALA A 98 -6.48 16.06 -5.09
C ALA A 98 -6.62 14.67 -4.46
N TRP A 99 -5.50 14.01 -4.22
CA TRP A 99 -5.44 12.68 -3.63
C TRP A 99 -4.39 12.57 -2.54
N GLU A 100 -4.77 11.91 -1.46
CA GLU A 100 -3.90 11.56 -0.34
C GLU A 100 -3.03 10.36 -0.67
N VAL A 101 -1.77 10.40 -0.24
CA VAL A 101 -0.82 9.30 -0.25
C VAL A 101 -0.28 9.19 1.17
N ARG A 102 -0.25 7.99 1.74
CA ARG A 102 0.12 7.77 3.15
C ARG A 102 0.92 6.49 3.37
N GLY A 103 1.43 6.31 4.59
CA GLY A 103 2.16 5.12 5.03
C GLY A 103 3.31 4.72 4.10
N LEU A 104 3.54 3.40 3.99
CA LEU A 104 4.65 2.84 3.21
C LEU A 104 4.51 3.08 1.69
N ILE A 105 3.29 3.27 1.18
CA ILE A 105 3.05 3.67 -0.21
C ILE A 105 3.67 5.04 -0.46
N ARG A 106 3.39 6.01 0.43
CA ARG A 106 3.99 7.35 0.35
C ARG A 106 5.50 7.29 0.46
N GLU A 107 6.04 6.51 1.39
CA GLU A 107 7.49 6.39 1.56
C GLU A 107 8.16 5.81 0.31
N ARG A 108 7.57 4.78 -0.32
CA ARG A 108 8.06 4.24 -1.58
C ARG A 108 8.06 5.30 -2.67
N TRP A 109 6.93 5.99 -2.86
CA TRP A 109 6.81 7.02 -3.88
C TRP A 109 7.76 8.20 -3.64
N ALA A 110 7.94 8.61 -2.39
CA ALA A 110 8.93 9.61 -1.97
C ALA A 110 10.36 9.18 -2.32
N GLY A 111 10.74 7.95 -1.99
CA GLY A 111 12.05 7.40 -2.31
C GLY A 111 12.33 7.27 -3.81
N MET A 112 11.29 7.30 -4.64
CA MET A 112 11.41 7.32 -6.10
C MET A 112 11.49 8.74 -6.70
N GLY A 113 11.34 9.78 -5.87
CA GLY A 113 11.32 11.18 -6.33
C GLY A 113 9.93 11.78 -6.52
N TRP A 114 8.91 11.26 -5.84
CA TRP A 114 7.56 11.84 -5.83
C TRP A 114 6.96 11.94 -7.25
N GLU A 115 6.27 13.04 -7.58
CA GLU A 115 5.62 13.31 -8.86
C GLU A 115 6.60 13.52 -10.02
N THR A 116 7.91 13.65 -9.71
CA THR A 116 8.98 13.74 -10.69
C THR A 116 9.47 12.37 -11.17
N SER A 117 9.16 11.31 -10.41
CA SER A 117 9.35 9.94 -10.83
C SER A 117 8.42 9.58 -11.99
N TRP A 118 8.69 8.45 -12.65
CA TRP A 118 7.81 7.95 -13.71
C TRP A 118 6.40 7.60 -13.24
N LEU A 119 6.14 7.46 -11.93
CA LEU A 119 4.79 7.26 -11.40
C LEU A 119 3.92 8.49 -11.60
N GLY A 120 4.51 9.69 -11.49
CA GLY A 120 3.76 10.94 -11.57
C GLY A 120 2.83 11.17 -10.37
N PHE A 121 1.72 11.88 -10.60
CA PHE A 121 0.74 12.23 -9.58
C PHE A 121 -0.15 11.04 -9.20
N PRO A 122 -0.65 10.98 -7.96
CA PRO A 122 -1.71 10.03 -7.59
C PRO A 122 -3.00 10.32 -8.36
N VAL A 123 -3.69 9.26 -8.78
CA VAL A 123 -4.99 9.33 -9.50
C VAL A 123 -6.14 8.72 -8.70
N THR A 124 -5.84 7.99 -7.62
CA THR A 124 -6.81 7.48 -6.65
C THR A 124 -6.33 7.76 -5.23
N GLY A 125 -7.21 7.61 -4.25
CA GLY A 125 -6.79 7.37 -2.87
C GLY A 125 -6.23 5.96 -2.70
N GLU A 126 -5.76 5.65 -1.50
CA GLU A 126 -5.35 4.30 -1.12
C GLU A 126 -6.57 3.36 -1.06
N GLN A 127 -6.46 2.19 -1.70
CA GLN A 127 -7.51 1.18 -1.78
C GLN A 127 -7.01 -0.15 -1.20
N PRO A 128 -7.85 -0.92 -0.50
CA PRO A 128 -7.48 -2.25 -0.06
C PRO A 128 -7.26 -3.19 -1.26
N THR A 129 -6.32 -4.12 -1.14
CA THR A 129 -6.20 -5.26 -2.06
C THR A 129 -7.41 -6.19 -1.95
N ARG A 130 -7.72 -6.97 -2.99
CA ARG A 130 -9.05 -7.61 -3.11
C ARG A 130 -9.34 -8.66 -2.04
N THR A 131 -8.39 -9.55 -1.78
CA THR A 131 -8.63 -10.75 -0.95
C THR A 131 -7.59 -10.96 0.15
N ARG A 132 -6.40 -10.39 -0.01
CA ARG A 132 -5.34 -10.44 1.00
C ARG A 132 -5.22 -9.10 1.72
N PRO A 133 -4.76 -9.08 2.98
CA PRO A 133 -4.40 -7.82 3.64
C PRO A 133 -3.31 -7.12 2.83
N GLY A 134 -3.52 -5.84 2.58
CA GLY A 134 -2.67 -5.04 1.70
C GLY A 134 -3.42 -3.80 1.22
N ALA A 135 -2.69 -2.92 0.56
CA ALA A 135 -3.23 -1.71 -0.01
C ALA A 135 -2.52 -1.39 -1.32
N PHE A 136 -3.18 -0.69 -2.22
CA PHE A 136 -2.55 -0.15 -3.40
C PHE A 136 -3.07 1.24 -3.70
N GLN A 137 -2.28 1.98 -4.45
CA GLN A 137 -2.68 3.28 -4.96
C GLN A 137 -2.23 3.42 -6.40
N ALA A 138 -3.12 3.91 -7.25
CA ALA A 138 -2.81 4.20 -8.64
C ALA A 138 -2.26 5.61 -8.79
N PHE A 139 -1.29 5.72 -9.69
CA PHE A 139 -0.63 6.93 -10.13
C PHE A 139 -0.72 7.00 -11.67
N GLU A 140 -0.42 8.15 -12.26
CA GLU A 140 -0.47 8.34 -13.71
C GLU A 140 0.30 7.26 -14.49
N GLY A 141 1.50 6.91 -14.01
CA GLY A 141 2.42 5.99 -14.69
C GLY A 141 2.41 4.55 -14.18
N GLY A 142 1.55 4.19 -13.22
CA GLY A 142 1.55 2.86 -12.63
C GLY A 142 0.83 2.78 -11.29
N SER A 143 1.14 1.76 -10.51
CA SER A 143 0.55 1.59 -9.18
C SER A 143 1.61 1.19 -8.17
N VAL A 144 1.45 1.64 -6.93
CA VAL A 144 2.27 1.18 -5.81
C VAL A 144 1.42 0.25 -4.95
N PHE A 145 1.90 -0.98 -4.74
CA PHE A 145 1.26 -1.99 -3.91
C PHE A 145 2.05 -2.16 -2.63
N TRP A 146 1.36 -2.10 -1.50
CA TRP A 146 1.87 -2.49 -0.19
C TRP A 146 1.27 -3.81 0.25
N CYS A 147 2.13 -4.74 0.65
CA CYS A 147 1.72 -6.00 1.25
C CYS A 147 2.45 -6.23 2.60
N PRO A 148 1.76 -6.81 3.61
CA PRO A 148 2.37 -7.15 4.88
C PRO A 148 3.58 -8.07 4.71
N GLY A 149 4.66 -7.80 5.43
CA GLY A 149 5.90 -8.58 5.36
C GLY A 149 6.77 -8.36 4.12
N VAL A 150 6.22 -7.76 3.05
CA VAL A 150 6.93 -7.52 1.77
C VAL A 150 7.27 -6.04 1.57
N GLY A 151 6.43 -5.14 2.09
CA GLY A 151 6.57 -3.69 1.93
C GLY A 151 5.85 -3.16 0.70
N ALA A 152 6.15 -1.91 0.34
CA ALA A 152 5.53 -1.20 -0.78
C ALA A 152 6.42 -1.21 -2.02
N HIS A 153 5.88 -1.52 -3.20
CA HIS A 153 6.61 -1.63 -4.47
C HIS A 153 5.79 -1.15 -5.66
N ALA A 154 6.44 -0.49 -6.61
CA ALA A 154 5.82 0.12 -7.78
C ALA A 154 5.84 -0.82 -9.00
N VAL A 155 4.71 -0.97 -9.68
CA VAL A 155 4.55 -1.77 -10.91
C VAL A 155 3.85 -0.96 -12.00
N ARG A 156 4.22 -1.18 -13.27
CA ARG A 156 3.65 -0.43 -14.40
C ARG A 156 3.61 -1.21 -15.71
N GLY A 157 3.00 -0.58 -16.71
CA GLY A 157 3.03 -0.98 -18.11
C GLY A 157 2.73 -2.47 -18.35
N ALA A 158 3.41 -3.05 -19.33
CA ALA A 158 3.21 -4.43 -19.75
C ALA A 158 3.47 -5.45 -18.62
N ILE A 159 4.38 -5.16 -17.68
CA ILE A 159 4.64 -6.03 -16.53
C ILE A 159 3.42 -6.07 -15.61
N ARG A 160 2.88 -4.90 -15.23
CA ARG A 160 1.66 -4.81 -14.43
C ARG A 160 0.49 -5.48 -15.13
N ASP A 161 0.34 -5.27 -16.43
CA ASP A 161 -0.79 -5.79 -17.19
C ASP A 161 -0.73 -7.33 -17.27
N ALA A 162 0.44 -7.92 -17.58
CA ALA A 162 0.61 -9.37 -17.56
C ALA A 162 0.38 -9.97 -16.16
N TRP A 163 0.90 -9.33 -15.11
CA TRP A 163 0.65 -9.76 -13.73
C TRP A 163 -0.83 -9.67 -13.36
N ALA A 164 -1.53 -8.60 -13.72
CA ALA A 164 -2.96 -8.42 -13.47
C ALA A 164 -3.80 -9.47 -14.21
N SER A 165 -3.47 -9.77 -15.47
CA SER A 165 -4.11 -10.85 -16.24
C SER A 165 -3.90 -12.23 -15.63
N ALA A 166 -2.77 -12.44 -14.93
CA ALA A 166 -2.49 -13.67 -14.19
C ALA A 166 -3.10 -13.71 -12.77
N GLY A 167 -4.04 -12.80 -12.46
CA GLY A 167 -4.75 -12.75 -11.18
C GLY A 167 -4.16 -11.76 -10.17
N GLY A 168 -3.13 -11.00 -10.55
CA GLY A 168 -2.53 -9.96 -9.72
C GLY A 168 -2.04 -10.49 -8.36
N GLU A 169 -2.33 -9.74 -7.30
CA GLU A 169 -1.94 -10.07 -5.93
C GLU A 169 -2.63 -11.33 -5.37
N THR A 170 -3.71 -11.75 -6.03
CA THR A 170 -4.51 -12.95 -5.71
C THR A 170 -4.11 -14.17 -6.54
N GLY A 171 -3.31 -13.95 -7.59
CA GLY A 171 -2.83 -14.99 -8.50
C GLY A 171 -1.59 -15.70 -7.99
N LEU A 172 -1.04 -16.56 -8.84
CA LEU A 172 0.11 -17.42 -8.52
C LEU A 172 1.39 -16.65 -8.18
N LEU A 173 1.52 -15.41 -8.65
CA LEU A 173 2.70 -14.59 -8.36
C LEU A 173 2.61 -13.85 -7.03
N GLY A 174 1.41 -13.57 -6.53
CA GLY A 174 1.23 -12.79 -5.31
C GLY A 174 1.72 -11.35 -5.44
N CYS A 175 2.21 -10.78 -4.34
CA CYS A 175 2.62 -9.39 -4.26
C CYS A 175 3.98 -9.13 -4.92
N PRO A 176 4.20 -7.91 -5.46
CA PRO A 176 5.53 -7.50 -5.91
C PRO A 176 6.49 -7.41 -4.72
N THR A 177 7.69 -7.94 -4.90
CA THR A 177 8.81 -7.92 -3.92
C THR A 177 9.91 -6.95 -4.32
N THR A 178 9.87 -6.45 -5.56
CA THR A 178 10.66 -5.32 -6.04
C THR A 178 9.77 -4.32 -6.75
N SER A 179 10.23 -3.08 -6.87
CA SER A 179 9.67 -2.17 -7.88
C SER A 179 10.20 -2.54 -9.26
N GLU A 180 9.51 -2.13 -10.32
CA GLU A 180 9.97 -2.34 -11.69
C GLU A 180 11.38 -1.77 -11.87
N THR A 181 12.29 -2.64 -12.31
CA THR A 181 13.71 -2.33 -12.50
C THR A 181 14.02 -2.36 -13.99
N ALA A 182 14.57 -1.26 -14.49
CA ALA A 182 14.99 -1.15 -15.87
C ALA A 182 16.24 -2.01 -16.14
N LEU A 183 16.25 -2.65 -17.30
CA LEU A 183 17.35 -3.45 -17.84
C LEU A 183 17.78 -2.86 -19.20
N PRO A 184 18.99 -3.16 -19.70
CA PRO A 184 19.47 -2.61 -20.97
C PRO A 184 18.56 -2.87 -22.17
N ARG A 185 17.80 -3.98 -22.14
CA ARG A 185 16.90 -4.40 -23.23
C ARG A 185 15.43 -4.55 -22.80
N GLY A 186 15.08 -4.12 -21.59
CA GLY A 186 13.78 -4.44 -21.03
C GLY A 186 13.59 -3.95 -19.60
N ALA A 187 12.74 -4.63 -18.86
CA ALA A 187 12.53 -4.40 -17.44
C ALA A 187 12.07 -5.69 -16.77
N PHE A 188 12.14 -5.74 -15.44
CA PHE A 188 11.55 -6.82 -14.68
C PHE A 188 10.95 -6.34 -13.36
N THR A 189 10.04 -7.16 -12.84
CA THR A 189 9.58 -7.09 -11.45
C THR A 189 9.62 -8.50 -10.86
N HIS A 190 10.15 -8.64 -9.65
CA HIS A 190 10.01 -9.85 -8.87
C HIS A 190 8.73 -9.80 -8.02
N PHE A 191 8.13 -10.98 -7.87
CA PHE A 191 6.94 -11.21 -7.06
C PHE A 191 7.22 -12.38 -6.12
N GLU A 192 6.40 -12.56 -5.08
CA GLU A 192 6.54 -13.66 -4.12
C GLU A 192 6.66 -15.03 -4.81
N GLY A 193 5.82 -15.28 -5.81
CA GLY A 193 5.75 -16.56 -6.54
C GLY A 193 6.59 -16.64 -7.81
N GLY A 194 7.30 -15.58 -8.20
CA GLY A 194 8.05 -15.61 -9.46
C GLY A 194 8.51 -14.24 -9.96
N SER A 195 8.55 -14.06 -11.27
CA SER A 195 8.98 -12.80 -11.90
C SER A 195 8.25 -12.57 -13.19
N VAL A 196 8.08 -11.31 -13.52
CA VAL A 196 7.64 -10.90 -14.85
C VAL A 196 8.77 -10.11 -15.48
N TYR A 197 9.20 -10.55 -16.66
CA TYR A 197 10.19 -9.86 -17.46
C TYR A 197 9.52 -9.37 -18.73
N TRP A 198 9.88 -8.16 -19.15
CA TRP A 198 9.41 -7.55 -20.38
C TRP A 198 10.59 -7.10 -21.22
N SER A 199 10.50 -7.30 -22.54
CA SER A 199 11.32 -6.60 -23.52
C SER A 199 10.46 -6.15 -24.71
N PRO A 200 10.90 -5.15 -25.49
CA PRO A 200 10.21 -4.79 -26.73
C PRO A 200 10.11 -5.95 -27.73
N ALA A 201 11.08 -6.87 -27.72
CA ALA A 201 11.16 -7.99 -28.66
C ALA A 201 10.25 -9.16 -28.26
N THR A 202 10.10 -9.41 -26.96
CA THR A 202 9.44 -10.62 -26.46
C THR A 202 8.07 -10.34 -25.84
N GLY A 203 7.78 -9.12 -25.41
CA GLY A 203 6.61 -8.83 -24.57
C GLY A 203 6.85 -9.23 -23.11
N ALA A 204 5.81 -9.15 -22.28
CA ALA A 204 5.88 -9.45 -20.85
C ALA A 204 5.52 -10.92 -20.59
N HIS A 205 6.39 -11.65 -19.91
CA HIS A 205 6.21 -13.07 -19.60
C HIS A 205 6.53 -13.39 -18.15
N LEU A 206 5.71 -14.28 -17.58
CA LEU A 206 5.80 -14.82 -16.23
C LEU A 206 6.75 -16.02 -16.22
N VAL A 207 7.76 -15.97 -15.35
CA VAL A 207 8.65 -17.09 -15.06
C VAL A 207 8.61 -17.39 -13.56
N ARG A 208 8.31 -18.63 -13.18
CA ARG A 208 8.06 -19.00 -11.78
C ARG A 208 8.69 -20.34 -11.36
N GLY A 209 8.69 -20.58 -10.05
CA GLY A 209 9.12 -21.84 -9.45
C GLY A 209 10.51 -22.31 -9.87
N ALA A 210 10.67 -23.64 -9.96
CA ALA A 210 11.96 -24.26 -10.27
C ALA A 210 12.54 -23.86 -11.63
N ILE A 211 11.68 -23.52 -12.60
CA ILE A 211 12.11 -23.01 -13.91
C ILE A 211 12.79 -21.66 -13.75
N ARG A 212 12.16 -20.72 -13.04
CA ARG A 212 12.76 -19.41 -12.72
C ARG A 212 14.08 -19.60 -11.99
N ASP A 213 14.12 -20.47 -10.99
CA ASP A 213 15.33 -20.65 -10.18
C ASP A 213 16.48 -21.25 -11.00
N ALA A 214 16.19 -22.16 -11.93
CA ALA A 214 17.19 -22.70 -12.84
C ALA A 214 17.71 -21.63 -13.80
N TRP A 215 16.82 -20.84 -14.40
CA TRP A 215 17.20 -19.72 -15.27
C TRP A 215 18.02 -18.66 -14.51
N ALA A 216 17.63 -18.33 -13.28
CA ALA A 216 18.35 -17.43 -12.39
C ALA A 216 19.80 -17.88 -12.14
N ARG A 217 20.00 -19.17 -11.83
CA ARG A 217 21.35 -19.76 -11.66
C ARG A 217 22.21 -19.69 -12.94
N HIS A 218 21.59 -19.51 -14.10
CA HIS A 218 22.26 -19.40 -15.39
C HIS A 218 22.37 -17.94 -15.89
N GLY A 219 22.22 -16.97 -15.00
CA GLY A 219 22.48 -15.56 -15.29
C GLY A 219 21.28 -14.76 -15.76
N TRP A 220 20.06 -15.24 -15.52
CA TRP A 220 18.81 -14.54 -15.88
C TRP A 220 18.80 -14.13 -17.37
N GLU A 221 18.29 -12.95 -17.67
CA GLU A 221 18.21 -12.40 -19.02
C GLU A 221 19.55 -11.99 -19.62
N ALA A 222 20.59 -11.87 -18.77
CA ALA A 222 21.96 -11.65 -19.21
C ALA A 222 22.67 -12.97 -19.56
N GLY A 223 22.07 -14.11 -19.22
CA GLY A 223 22.59 -15.45 -19.46
C GLY A 223 22.36 -15.96 -20.89
N VAL A 224 22.81 -17.19 -21.15
CA VAL A 224 22.73 -17.83 -22.48
C VAL A 224 21.31 -17.95 -23.03
N LEU A 225 20.30 -17.98 -22.15
CA LEU A 225 18.91 -18.09 -22.55
C LEU A 225 18.29 -16.74 -22.93
N GLY A 226 18.79 -15.61 -22.45
CA GLY A 226 18.18 -14.31 -22.71
C GLY A 226 16.81 -14.13 -22.04
N TYR A 227 15.97 -13.26 -22.62
CA TYR A 227 14.64 -12.95 -22.10
C TYR A 227 13.65 -14.11 -22.34
N PRO A 228 12.62 -14.27 -21.49
CA PRO A 228 11.54 -15.20 -21.75
C PRO A 228 10.73 -14.76 -22.97
N VAL A 229 10.29 -15.74 -23.76
CA VAL A 229 9.39 -15.58 -24.93
C VAL A 229 8.03 -16.25 -24.70
N SER A 230 7.88 -17.00 -23.61
CA SER A 230 6.60 -17.57 -23.18
C SER A 230 6.47 -17.54 -21.66
N ASP A 231 5.23 -17.50 -21.19
CA ASP A 231 4.87 -17.98 -19.87
C ASP A 231 5.20 -19.48 -19.74
N GLU A 232 5.13 -20.00 -18.51
CA GLU A 232 5.24 -21.43 -18.25
C GLU A 232 3.97 -22.19 -18.69
N TYR A 233 4.13 -23.16 -19.59
CA TYR A 233 3.06 -24.01 -20.10
C TYR A 233 3.30 -25.50 -19.79
N ASP A 234 2.20 -26.27 -19.78
CA ASP A 234 2.23 -27.68 -19.42
C ASP A 234 2.69 -28.57 -20.58
N LEU A 235 3.42 -29.63 -20.23
CA LEU A 235 3.84 -30.73 -21.08
C LEU A 235 3.36 -32.05 -20.44
N PRO A 236 3.19 -33.14 -21.21
CA PRO A 236 2.86 -34.45 -20.64
C PRO A 236 3.84 -34.91 -19.55
N SER A 237 5.11 -34.52 -19.67
CA SER A 237 6.18 -34.88 -18.74
C SER A 237 6.48 -33.82 -17.67
N GLY A 238 5.73 -32.73 -17.61
CA GLY A 238 6.00 -31.63 -16.68
C GLY A 238 5.62 -30.27 -17.26
N ARG A 239 6.52 -29.28 -17.19
CA ARG A 239 6.25 -27.89 -17.60
C ARG A 239 7.45 -27.29 -18.32
N ARG A 240 7.25 -26.20 -19.07
CA ARG A 240 8.31 -25.54 -19.84
C ARG A 240 8.07 -24.05 -19.97
N SER A 241 9.16 -23.28 -19.95
CA SER A 241 9.19 -21.89 -20.44
C SER A 241 10.22 -21.76 -21.54
N ASP A 242 9.89 -21.01 -22.57
CA ASP A 242 10.77 -20.70 -23.69
C ASP A 242 11.46 -19.35 -23.49
N PHE A 243 12.69 -19.26 -23.96
CA PHE A 243 13.53 -18.07 -23.90
C PHE A 243 14.16 -17.81 -25.27
N GLU A 244 14.68 -16.60 -25.50
CA GLU A 244 15.29 -16.21 -26.79
C GLU A 244 16.33 -17.22 -27.29
N GLY A 245 17.18 -17.68 -26.37
CA GLY A 245 18.32 -18.57 -26.59
C GLY A 245 18.09 -20.03 -26.24
N GLY A 246 16.86 -20.49 -25.99
CA GLY A 246 16.59 -21.88 -25.63
C GLY A 246 15.32 -22.04 -24.80
N TYR A 247 15.31 -23.01 -23.89
CA TYR A 247 14.18 -23.25 -23.00
C TYR A 247 14.61 -23.87 -21.69
N VAL A 248 13.71 -23.84 -20.71
CA VAL A 248 13.86 -24.60 -19.46
C VAL A 248 12.66 -25.52 -19.31
N THR A 249 12.91 -26.81 -19.15
CA THR A 249 11.87 -27.78 -18.78
C THR A 249 11.93 -28.06 -17.29
N TRP A 250 10.81 -28.40 -16.69
CA TRP A 250 10.73 -28.95 -15.34
C TRP A 250 9.91 -30.24 -15.36
N SER A 251 10.33 -31.26 -14.59
CA SER A 251 9.52 -32.44 -14.32
C SER A 251 9.58 -32.81 -12.83
N PRO A 252 8.57 -33.51 -12.29
CA PRO A 252 8.55 -33.89 -10.86
C PRO A 252 9.76 -34.71 -10.43
N GLY A 253 10.23 -35.63 -11.28
CA GLY A 253 11.37 -36.52 -10.97
C GLY A 253 12.73 -35.98 -11.44
N GLY A 254 12.75 -35.06 -12.40
CA GLY A 254 13.98 -34.55 -13.02
C GLY A 254 14.38 -33.14 -12.60
N GLY A 255 13.49 -32.40 -11.92
CA GLY A 255 13.72 -31.00 -11.61
C GLY A 255 13.76 -30.13 -12.86
N ALA A 256 14.32 -28.92 -12.74
CA ALA A 256 14.41 -27.97 -13.84
C ALA A 256 15.75 -28.09 -14.60
N ILE A 257 15.68 -28.22 -15.93
CA ILE A 257 16.82 -28.42 -16.83
C ILE A 257 16.85 -27.28 -17.85
N VAL A 258 17.99 -26.58 -17.91
CA VAL A 258 18.27 -25.52 -18.88
C VAL A 258 18.78 -26.15 -20.18
N VAL A 259 18.15 -25.83 -21.31
CA VAL A 259 18.51 -26.33 -22.63
C VAL A 259 18.76 -25.15 -23.58
N PRO A 260 20.03 -24.75 -23.78
CA PRO A 260 20.37 -23.73 -24.77
C PRO A 260 20.09 -24.23 -26.20
N ARG A 261 19.71 -23.32 -27.09
CA ARG A 261 19.62 -23.60 -28.52
C ARG A 261 21.02 -23.94 -29.02
N ARG A 262 21.18 -25.07 -29.71
CA ARG A 262 22.47 -25.44 -30.32
C ARG A 262 22.87 -24.33 -31.29
N ALA A 263 24.08 -23.77 -31.12
CA ALA A 263 24.70 -22.99 -32.18
C ALA A 263 24.78 -23.90 -33.41
N GLY A 264 24.22 -23.47 -34.54
CA GLY A 264 24.34 -24.23 -35.78
C GLY A 264 25.83 -24.44 -36.05
N LEU A 265 26.26 -25.70 -36.12
CA LEU A 265 27.47 -26.05 -36.83
C LEU A 265 27.17 -25.72 -38.30
N GLY A 266 27.59 -24.53 -38.74
CA GLY A 266 27.63 -24.22 -40.16
C GLY A 266 28.55 -25.23 -40.83
N PHE A 267 28.00 -26.03 -41.73
CA PHE A 267 28.77 -26.81 -42.70
C PHE A 267 29.20 -25.89 -43.85
#